data_AF-A0A2N5WB09-F1
#
_entry.id   AF-A0A2N5WB09-F1
#
_cell.length_a   1.000
_cell.length_b   1.000
_cell.length_c   1.000
_cell.angle_alpha   90.00
_cell.angle_beta   90.00
_cell.angle_gamma   90.00
#
_symmetry.space_group_name_H-M   'P 1'
#
loop_
_entity.id
_entity.type
_entity.pdbx_description
1 polymer ?
#
loop_
_entity_poly.entity_id
_entity_poly.type
_entity_poly.pdbx_seq_one_letter_code
_entity_poly.pdbx_strand_id
1 'polypeptide(L)'
;MESVIQHALVVVKDVIDNWGAITVVSIIIGSGYRILNKKQELRDKAQEDQLLIMRQEIKRIELGEAIHHDYGLQIVSGIFDEYTALGGNHYAHEIYEKYKKEKEHENIF
;
A
#
# COMPACT_ATOMS: atom_id res chain seq x y z
N MET A 1 -9.01 -3.48 -57.24
CA MET A 1 -9.49 -2.37 -56.38
C MET A 1 -10.97 -2.52 -56.05
N GLU A 2 -11.85 -2.80 -57.02
CA GLU A 2 -13.30 -2.97 -56.78
C GLU A 2 -13.67 -4.10 -55.81
N SER A 3 -12.97 -5.24 -55.85
CA SER A 3 -13.21 -6.35 -54.92
C SER A 3 -12.93 -5.97 -53.46
N VAL A 4 -11.84 -5.25 -53.20
CA VAL A 4 -11.48 -4.79 -51.86
C VAL A 4 -12.53 -3.80 -51.32
N ILE A 5 -13.06 -2.94 -52.19
CA ILE A 5 -14.12 -1.98 -51.83
C ILE A 5 -15.43 -2.72 -51.49
N GLN A 6 -15.80 -3.75 -52.26
CA GLN A 6 -17.00 -4.54 -51.94
C GLN A 6 -16.86 -5.33 -50.63
N HIS A 7 -15.71 -5.93 -50.38
CA HIS A 7 -15.46 -6.63 -49.11
C HIS A 7 -15.50 -5.66 -47.91
N ALA A 8 -14.95 -4.44 -48.07
CA ALA A 8 -15.04 -3.41 -47.05
C ALA A 8 -16.49 -2.97 -46.77
N LEU A 9 -17.31 -2.82 -47.82
CA LEU A 9 -18.73 -2.47 -47.68
C LEU A 9 -19.54 -3.56 -46.97
N VAL A 10 -19.25 -4.84 -47.20
CA VAL A 10 -19.91 -5.95 -46.48
C VAL A 10 -19.59 -5.90 -44.99
N VAL A 11 -18.32 -5.68 -44.63
CA VAL A 11 -17.91 -5.55 -43.23
C VAL A 11 -18.56 -4.35 -42.56
N VAL A 12 -18.64 -3.20 -43.25
CA VAL A 12 -19.31 -2.00 -42.72
C VAL A 12 -20.80 -2.26 -42.48
N LYS A 13 -21.46 -2.94 -43.42
CA LYS A 13 -22.88 -3.30 -43.28
C LYS A 13 -23.11 -4.24 -42.09
N ASP A 14 -22.29 -5.27 -41.93
CA ASP A 14 -22.40 -6.21 -40.79
C ASP A 14 -22.18 -5.51 -39.44
N VAL A 15 -21.28 -4.53 -39.38
CA VAL A 15 -21.05 -3.70 -38.18
C VAL A 15 -22.27 -2.82 -37.87
N ILE A 16 -22.92 -2.25 -38.88
CA ILE A 16 -24.13 -1.42 -38.70
C ILE A 16 -25.31 -2.30 -38.27
N ASP A 17 -25.51 -3.42 -38.94
CA ASP A 17 -26.61 -4.36 -38.67
C ASP A 17 -26.51 -4.94 -37.25
N ASN A 18 -25.28 -5.11 -36.74
CA ASN A 18 -25.03 -5.65 -35.40
C ASN A 18 -24.58 -4.59 -34.36
N TRP A 19 -24.72 -3.29 -34.66
CA TRP A 19 -24.22 -2.18 -33.82
C TRP A 19 -24.78 -2.21 -32.39
N GLY A 20 -26.05 -2.58 -32.24
CA GLY A 20 -26.69 -2.73 -30.93
C GLY A 20 -26.04 -3.82 -30.07
N ALA A 21 -25.66 -4.95 -30.66
CA ALA A 21 -24.97 -6.00 -29.92
C ALA A 21 -23.54 -5.58 -29.53
N ILE A 22 -22.83 -4.89 -30.43
CA ILE A 22 -21.47 -4.40 -30.18
C ILE A 22 -21.44 -3.40 -29.01
N THR A 23 -22.40 -2.49 -28.96
CA THR A 23 -22.51 -1.50 -27.87
C THR A 23 -22.82 -2.16 -26.52
N VAL A 24 -23.75 -3.13 -26.49
CA VAL A 24 -24.08 -3.87 -25.26
C VAL A 24 -22.87 -4.66 -24.73
N VAL A 25 -22.16 -5.39 -25.60
CA VAL A 25 -20.95 -6.13 -25.21
C VAL A 25 -19.88 -5.19 -24.66
N SER A 26 -19.68 -4.03 -25.30
CA SER A 26 -18.72 -3.03 -24.84
C SER A 26 -19.05 -2.48 -23.45
N ILE A 27 -20.33 -2.24 -23.16
CA ILE A 27 -20.81 -1.79 -21.85
C ILE A 27 -20.55 -2.86 -20.78
N ILE A 28 -20.82 -4.14 -21.08
CA ILE A 28 -20.59 -5.25 -20.14
C ILE A 28 -19.11 -5.39 -19.82
N ILE A 29 -18.24 -5.38 -20.84
CA ILE A 29 -16.78 -5.48 -20.66
C ILE A 29 -16.26 -4.29 -19.87
N GLY A 30 -16.64 -3.06 -20.24
CA GLY A 30 -16.20 -1.85 -19.54
C GLY A 30 -16.68 -1.80 -18.09
N SER A 31 -17.92 -2.23 -17.81
CA SER A 31 -18.47 -2.28 -16.45
C SER A 31 -17.79 -3.35 -15.62
N GLY A 32 -17.56 -4.54 -16.19
CA GLY A 32 -16.82 -5.63 -15.54
C GLY A 32 -15.39 -5.21 -15.18
N TYR A 33 -14.69 -4.57 -16.12
CA TYR A 33 -13.34 -4.04 -15.88
C TYR A 33 -13.31 -3.03 -14.74
N ARG A 34 -14.27 -2.09 -14.70
CA ARG A 34 -14.37 -1.09 -13.61
C ARG A 34 -14.61 -1.72 -12.24
N ILE A 35 -15.43 -2.78 -12.16
CA ILE A 35 -15.70 -3.49 -10.91
C ILE A 35 -14.45 -4.25 -10.44
N LEU A 36 -13.76 -4.93 -11.35
CA LEU A 36 -12.53 -5.67 -11.03
C LEU A 36 -11.43 -4.73 -10.54
N ASN A 37 -11.22 -3.60 -11.23
CA ASN A 37 -10.19 -2.63 -10.85
C ASN A 37 -10.46 -2.02 -9.47
N LYS A 38 -11.72 -1.71 -9.15
CA LYS A 38 -12.10 -1.26 -7.80
C LYS A 38 -11.84 -2.32 -6.72
N LYS A 39 -12.09 -3.60 -7.02
CA LYS A 39 -11.81 -4.69 -6.08
C LYS A 39 -10.31 -4.91 -5.89
N GLN A 40 -9.51 -4.73 -6.94
CA GLN A 40 -8.05 -4.77 -6.85
C GLN A 40 -7.54 -3.63 -5.99
N GLU A 41 -7.95 -2.39 -6.26
CA GLU A 41 -7.56 -1.21 -5.47
C GLU A 41 -7.89 -1.36 -3.98
N LEU A 42 -9.06 -1.89 -3.64
CA LEU A 42 -9.42 -2.16 -2.24
C LEU A 42 -8.55 -3.25 -1.60
N ARG A 43 -8.18 -4.29 -2.35
CA ARG A 43 -7.29 -5.36 -1.87
C ARG A 43 -5.87 -4.83 -1.68
N ASP A 44 -5.38 -4.04 -2.62
CA ASP A 44 -4.04 -3.45 -2.59
C ASP A 44 -3.93 -2.49 -1.40
N LYS A 45 -4.94 -1.64 -1.19
CA LYS A 45 -5.02 -0.76 -0.01
C LYS A 45 -5.04 -1.55 1.31
N ALA A 46 -5.85 -2.61 1.40
CA ALA A 46 -5.89 -3.44 2.59
C ALA A 46 -4.54 -4.13 2.85
N GLN A 47 -3.82 -4.52 1.79
CA GLN A 47 -2.49 -5.10 1.89
C GLN A 47 -1.46 -4.05 2.34
N GLU A 48 -1.53 -2.82 1.82
CA GLU A 48 -0.68 -1.70 2.27
C GLU A 48 -0.90 -1.40 3.76
N ASP A 49 -2.15 -1.36 4.22
CA ASP A 49 -2.47 -1.16 5.64
C ASP A 49 -1.92 -2.31 6.52
N GLN A 50 -2.03 -3.56 6.07
CA GLN A 50 -1.44 -4.70 6.77
C GLN A 50 0.10 -4.63 6.82
N LEU A 51 0.75 -4.24 5.73
CA LEU A 51 2.20 -4.07 5.68
C LEU A 51 2.67 -2.93 6.61
N LEU A 52 1.88 -1.86 6.72
CA LEU A 52 2.15 -0.76 7.65
C LEU A 52 2.09 -1.24 9.11
N ILE A 53 1.06 -2.00 9.48
CA ILE A 53 0.95 -2.61 10.82
C ILE A 53 2.14 -3.53 11.10
N MET A 54 2.49 -4.43 10.18
CA MET A 54 3.65 -5.31 10.36
C MET A 54 4.95 -4.52 10.52
N ARG A 55 5.14 -3.44 9.76
CA ARG A 55 6.35 -2.60 9.86
C ARG A 55 6.43 -1.90 11.22
N GLN A 56 5.31 -1.41 11.75
CA GLN A 56 5.26 -0.86 13.11
C GLN A 56 5.64 -1.91 14.15
N GLU A 57 5.11 -3.14 14.04
CA GLU A 57 5.42 -4.22 14.99
C GLU A 57 6.90 -4.61 14.96
N ILE A 58 7.50 -4.74 13.78
CA ILE A 58 8.94 -5.00 13.63
C ILE A 58 9.76 -3.92 14.31
N LYS A 59 9.44 -2.63 14.06
CA LYS A 59 10.16 -1.51 14.66
C LYS A 59 10.00 -1.45 16.18
N ARG A 60 8.83 -1.83 16.71
CA ARG A 60 8.62 -1.95 18.16
C ARG A 60 9.49 -3.04 18.77
N ILE A 61 9.62 -4.20 18.11
CA ILE A 61 10.47 -5.29 18.58
C ILE A 61 11.94 -4.84 18.54
N GLU A 62 12.37 -4.23 17.43
CA GLU A 62 13.72 -3.69 17.27
C GLU A 62 14.06 -2.65 18.36
N LEU A 63 13.12 -1.76 18.68
CA LEU A 63 13.27 -0.80 19.77
C LEU A 63 13.46 -1.50 21.12
N GLY A 64 12.64 -2.52 21.40
CA GLY A 64 12.72 -3.30 22.63
C GLY A 64 14.07 -4.01 22.78
N GLU A 65 14.55 -4.62 21.71
CA GLU A 65 15.86 -5.29 21.68
C GLU A 65 17.01 -4.30 21.83
N ALA A 66 16.96 -3.15 21.15
CA ALA A 66 17.99 -2.12 21.25
C ALA A 66 18.09 -1.51 22.65
N ILE A 67 16.94 -1.34 23.33
CA ILE A 67 16.89 -0.94 24.74
C ILE A 67 17.43 -2.06 25.64
N HIS A 68 17.01 -3.31 25.41
CA HIS A 68 17.43 -4.45 26.21
C HIS A 68 18.94 -4.69 26.15
N HIS A 69 19.54 -4.51 24.98
CA HIS A 69 20.97 -4.65 24.76
C HIS A 69 21.79 -3.38 25.00
N ASP A 70 21.14 -2.29 25.45
CA ASP A 70 21.80 -1.02 25.74
C ASP A 70 22.66 -0.50 24.57
N TYR A 71 22.09 -0.43 23.38
CA TYR A 71 22.78 0.03 22.17
C TYR A 71 23.12 1.54 22.17
N GLY A 72 22.88 2.24 23.28
CA GLY A 72 23.14 3.66 23.43
C GLY A 72 22.04 4.54 22.86
N LEU A 73 21.98 5.79 23.35
CA LEU A 73 20.85 6.69 23.09
C LEU A 73 20.68 7.03 21.61
N GLN A 74 21.76 7.27 20.88
CA GLN A 74 21.69 7.66 19.47
C GLN A 74 21.01 6.59 18.59
N ILE A 75 21.34 5.31 18.79
CA ILE A 75 20.77 4.19 18.02
C ILE A 75 19.31 4.00 18.41
N VAL A 76 19.02 3.97 19.70
CA VAL A 76 17.66 3.78 20.23
C VAL A 76 16.73 4.92 19.81
N SER A 77 17.19 6.17 19.83
CA SER A 77 16.43 7.33 19.35
C SER A 77 16.12 7.25 17.86
N GLY A 78 17.08 6.81 17.03
CA GLY A 78 16.84 6.63 15.59
C GLY A 78 15.74 5.59 15.30
N ILE A 79 15.77 4.45 16.00
CA ILE A 79 14.73 3.42 15.87
C ILE A 79 13.38 3.94 16.35
N PHE A 80 13.37 4.71 17.44
CA PHE A 80 12.16 5.33 17.98
C PHE A 80 11.54 6.34 17.02
N ASP A 81 12.34 7.21 16.41
CA ASP A 81 11.87 8.19 15.42
C ASP A 81 11.23 7.51 14.20
N GLU A 82 11.84 6.43 13.70
CA GLU A 82 11.28 5.62 12.61
C GLU A 82 9.95 4.95 13.02
N TYR A 83 9.86 4.43 14.24
CA TYR A 83 8.63 3.87 14.78
C TYR A 83 7.51 4.91 14.89
N THR A 84 7.82 6.12 15.38
CA THR A 84 6.84 7.23 15.46
C THR A 84 6.41 7.70 14.08
N ALA A 85 7.33 7.79 13.11
CA ALA A 85 7.02 8.16 11.73
C ALA A 85 6.03 7.19 11.06
N LEU A 86 6.01 5.92 11.49
CA LEU A 86 5.05 4.93 11.03
C LEU A 86 3.67 5.04 11.69
N GLY A 87 3.47 5.89 12.70
CA GLY A 87 2.22 6.00 13.47
C GLY A 87 2.21 5.16 14.75
N GLY A 88 3.38 4.91 15.32
CA GLY A 88 3.57 4.11 16.53
C GLY A 88 2.73 4.53 17.75
N ASN A 89 2.46 3.56 18.63
CA ASN A 89 1.58 3.71 19.80
C ASN A 89 2.29 4.22 21.08
N HIS A 90 1.46 4.52 22.10
CA HIS A 90 1.90 5.09 23.39
C HIS A 90 2.83 4.19 24.20
N TYR A 91 2.69 2.86 24.12
CA TYR A 91 3.49 1.92 24.93
C TYR A 91 4.99 2.02 24.61
N ALA A 92 5.33 2.12 23.33
CA ALA A 92 6.73 2.29 22.91
C ALA A 92 7.31 3.66 23.30
N HIS A 93 6.45 4.67 23.47
CA HIS A 93 6.86 5.99 23.96
C HIS A 93 7.29 5.94 25.43
N GLU A 94 6.53 5.25 26.27
CA GLU A 94 6.86 5.11 27.71
C GLU A 94 8.20 4.39 27.93
N ILE A 95 8.46 3.29 27.22
CA ILE A 95 9.71 2.53 27.38
C ILE A 95 10.92 3.33 26.87
N TYR A 96 10.77 4.08 25.78
CA TYR A 96 11.81 4.93 25.24
C TYR A 96 12.15 6.08 26.21
N GLU A 97 11.13 6.79 26.71
CA GLU A 97 11.31 7.90 27.65
C GLU A 97 11.98 7.45 28.95
N LYS A 98 11.65 6.25 29.43
CA LYS A 98 12.33 5.65 30.58
C LYS A 98 13.82 5.43 30.30
N TYR A 99 14.14 4.76 29.19
CA TYR A 99 15.52 4.48 28.80
C TYR A 99 16.34 5.77 28.58
N LYS A 100 15.76 6.76 27.92
CA LYS A 100 16.39 8.07 27.70
C LYS A 100 16.76 8.74 29.01
N LYS A 101 15.83 8.79 29.98
CA LYS A 101 16.11 9.37 31.30
C LYS A 101 17.23 8.64 32.00
N GLU A 102 17.22 7.31 32.00
CA GLU A 102 18.29 6.49 32.59
C GLU A 102 19.67 6.84 31.98
N LYS A 103 19.76 6.95 30.66
CA LYS A 103 21.00 7.31 29.96
C LYS A 103 21.45 8.76 30.17
N GLU A 104 20.52 9.70 30.26
CA GLU A 104 20.82 11.09 30.59
C GLU A 104 21.35 11.22 32.02
N HIS A 105 20.80 10.45 32.97
CA HIS A 105 21.30 10.40 34.35
C HIS A 105 22.69 9.77 34.45
N GLU A 106 22.99 8.72 33.69
CA GLU A 106 24.32 8.09 33.66
C GLU A 106 25.41 9.04 33.12
N ASN A 107 25.09 9.94 32.19
CA ASN A 107 26.07 10.88 31.61
C ASN A 107 26.37 12.12 32.49
N ILE A 108 25.69 12.28 33.63
CA ILE A 108 25.85 13.43 34.54
C ILE A 108 26.81 13.09 35.71
N PHE A 109 27.21 11.83 35.88
CA PHE A 109 28.16 11.37 36.89
C PHE A 109 29.48 10.90 36.27
#